data_AF-A0AAW0QRN5-F1
#
_entry.id   AF-A0AAW0QRN5-F1
#
_cell.length_a   1.000
_cell.length_b   1.000
_cell.length_c   1.000
_cell.angle_alpha   90.00
_cell.angle_beta   90.00
_cell.angle_gamma   90.00
#
_symmetry.space_group_name_H-M   'P 1'
#
loop_
_entity.id
_entity.type
_entity.pdbx_description
1 polymer ?
#
loop_
_entity_poly.entity_id
_entity_poly.type
_entity_poly.pdbx_seq_one_letter_code
_entity_poly.pdbx_strand_id
1 'polypeptide(L)'
;MKFTSTLITLALGISLGNAVALPTEDVLVVRDDEALPFELEGVEAFDVEGDEEDELATRAVRPIYHFNNFPSKGGKCAKRQYSGGNVKDAGTDAGKLADRGKQIGTGKYPHQYNNRENIKFSAKCKGKTLQEFPILESHKVYIGTEATPGPDRVVVTVSKRDKKGNVDVTYCGLMTHEGAKNKNGFVACT
;
A
#
# COMPACT_ATOMS: atom_id res chain seq x y z
N MET A 1 16.99 -49.14 48.00
CA MET A 1 16.03 -48.33 48.79
C MET A 1 15.55 -47.17 47.93
N LYS A 2 14.23 -47.15 47.69
CA LYS A 2 13.30 -46.06 47.31
C LYS A 2 13.78 -44.96 46.34
N PHE A 3 13.40 -45.14 45.07
CA PHE A 3 13.19 -44.05 44.10
C PHE A 3 11.87 -43.35 44.43
N THR A 4 11.89 -42.05 44.75
CA THR A 4 10.68 -41.24 44.85
C THR A 4 10.44 -40.53 43.52
N SER A 5 9.51 -41.08 42.76
CA SER A 5 8.94 -40.50 41.54
C SER A 5 7.91 -39.44 41.91
N THR A 6 8.18 -38.19 41.56
CA THR A 6 7.22 -37.08 41.73
C THR A 6 6.47 -36.91 40.42
N LEU A 7 5.21 -37.36 40.39
CA LEU A 7 4.28 -37.12 39.29
C LEU A 7 3.90 -35.62 39.24
N ILE A 8 4.15 -34.98 38.09
CA ILE A 8 3.63 -33.66 37.75
C ILE A 8 2.24 -33.85 37.15
N THR A 9 1.21 -33.44 37.88
CA THR A 9 -0.18 -33.48 37.41
C THR A 9 -0.43 -32.31 36.45
N LEU A 10 -0.70 -32.63 35.18
CA LEU A 10 -1.08 -31.68 34.14
C LEU A 10 -2.59 -31.40 34.24
N ALA A 11 -2.97 -30.23 34.73
CA ALA A 11 -4.38 -29.81 34.75
C ALA A 11 -4.77 -29.23 33.37
N LEU A 12 -5.58 -29.98 32.62
CA LEU A 12 -6.30 -29.48 31.44
C LEU A 12 -7.46 -28.58 31.91
N GLY A 13 -7.29 -27.27 31.76
CA GLY A 13 -8.38 -26.30 31.91
C GLY A 13 -9.25 -26.28 30.66
N ILE A 14 -10.42 -26.92 30.72
CA ILE A 14 -11.48 -26.78 29.72
C ILE A 14 -12.16 -25.42 29.98
N SER A 15 -11.89 -24.44 29.12
CA SER A 15 -12.64 -23.18 29.09
C SER A 15 -14.01 -23.45 28.48
N LEU A 16 -15.04 -23.52 29.32
CA LEU A 16 -16.43 -23.53 28.89
C LEU A 16 -16.77 -22.16 28.29
N GLY A 17 -17.23 -22.18 27.04
CA GLY A 17 -17.70 -21.00 26.33
C GLY A 17 -18.92 -20.40 27.03
N ASN A 18 -18.86 -19.11 27.31
CA ASN A 18 -20.05 -18.34 27.67
C ASN A 18 -20.83 -18.07 26.38
N ALA A 19 -21.97 -18.72 26.24
CA ALA A 19 -22.96 -18.39 25.23
C ALA A 19 -23.50 -16.98 25.54
N VAL A 20 -23.18 -16.02 24.67
CA VAL A 20 -23.80 -14.69 24.69
C VAL A 20 -25.18 -14.85 24.07
N ALA A 21 -26.21 -14.72 24.91
CA ALA A 21 -27.59 -14.55 24.46
C ALA A 21 -27.71 -13.18 23.78
N LEU A 22 -28.05 -13.18 22.49
CA LEU A 22 -28.39 -11.97 21.75
C LEU A 22 -29.86 -11.63 22.05
N PRO A 23 -30.19 -10.40 22.48
CA PRO A 23 -31.57 -9.96 22.49
C PRO A 23 -32.05 -9.77 21.05
N THR A 24 -33.11 -10.50 20.69
CA THR A 24 -33.91 -10.27 19.48
C THR A 24 -35.09 -9.39 19.88
N GLU A 25 -35.19 -8.20 19.27
CA GLU A 25 -36.32 -7.26 19.17
C GLU A 25 -35.66 -5.87 18.96
N ASP A 26 -35.77 -5.22 17.81
CA ASP A 26 -37.01 -4.59 17.35
C ASP A 26 -37.20 -4.68 15.83
N VAL A 27 -38.40 -5.11 15.46
CA VAL A 27 -38.96 -5.00 14.11
C VAL A 27 -39.40 -3.55 13.92
N LEU A 28 -38.65 -2.78 13.12
CA LEU A 28 -39.14 -1.50 12.61
C LEU A 28 -40.18 -1.76 11.53
N VAL A 29 -41.45 -1.60 11.91
CA VAL A 29 -42.57 -1.46 10.98
C VAL A 29 -42.40 -0.12 10.27
N VAL A 30 -41.93 -0.17 9.01
CA VAL A 30 -41.98 0.99 8.12
C VAL A 30 -43.43 1.14 7.70
N ARG A 31 -44.07 2.21 8.18
CA ARG A 31 -45.39 2.61 7.70
C ARG A 31 -45.18 3.34 6.39
N ASP A 32 -45.62 2.73 5.30
CA ASP A 32 -45.80 3.38 4.00
C ASP A 32 -47.07 4.24 4.08
N ASP A 33 -46.96 5.49 4.53
CA ASP A 33 -48.04 6.46 4.35
C ASP A 33 -47.45 7.88 4.23
N GLU A 34 -47.89 8.58 3.18
CA GLU A 34 -47.65 9.98 2.81
C GLU A 34 -46.51 10.28 1.81
N ALA A 35 -46.91 10.13 0.53
CA ALA A 35 -46.32 10.84 -0.60
C ALA A 35 -46.38 12.36 -0.36
N LEU A 36 -45.22 12.97 -0.13
CA LEU A 36 -45.07 14.42 -0.21
C LEU A 36 -44.89 14.83 -1.68
N PRO A 37 -45.69 15.76 -2.22
CA PRO A 37 -45.47 16.31 -3.54
C PRO A 37 -44.32 17.32 -3.44
N PHE A 38 -43.10 16.87 -3.74
CA PHE A 38 -42.01 17.80 -4.03
C PHE A 38 -42.10 18.16 -5.51
N GLU A 39 -42.76 19.29 -5.80
CA GLU A 39 -42.70 19.91 -7.12
C GLU A 39 -41.26 20.39 -7.37
N LEU A 40 -40.53 19.62 -8.19
CA LEU A 40 -39.24 19.99 -8.77
C LEU A 40 -39.50 20.88 -9.98
N GLU A 41 -39.74 22.17 -9.76
CA GLU A 41 -39.64 23.15 -10.82
C GLU A 41 -38.20 23.64 -10.95
N GLY A 42 -37.62 23.45 -12.15
CA GLY A 42 -36.48 24.22 -12.62
C GLY A 42 -35.09 23.64 -12.35
N VAL A 43 -34.79 22.44 -12.84
CA VAL A 43 -33.41 22.08 -13.21
C VAL A 43 -33.26 22.31 -14.71
N GLU A 44 -32.72 23.47 -15.08
CA GLU A 44 -32.22 23.66 -16.43
C GLU A 44 -31.05 22.70 -16.65
N ALA A 45 -31.13 21.93 -17.73
CA ALA A 45 -30.04 21.07 -18.16
C ALA A 45 -28.82 21.95 -18.47
N PHE A 46 -27.83 21.92 -17.58
CA PHE A 46 -26.52 22.45 -17.89
C PHE A 46 -25.85 21.44 -18.82
N ASP A 47 -25.90 21.71 -20.12
CA ASP A 47 -25.18 20.94 -21.13
C ASP A 47 -23.67 21.08 -20.88
N VAL A 48 -23.11 20.15 -20.11
CA VAL A 48 -21.67 19.95 -20.00
C VAL A 48 -21.23 19.21 -21.25
N GLU A 49 -20.79 19.96 -22.26
CA GLU A 49 -20.04 19.38 -23.36
C GLU A 49 -18.72 18.79 -22.83
N GLY A 50 -18.73 17.49 -22.53
CA GLY A 50 -18.06 16.53 -23.42
C GLY A 50 -16.56 16.27 -23.29
N ASP A 51 -15.89 16.63 -22.21
CA ASP A 51 -14.45 16.31 -22.02
C ASP A 51 -14.18 15.37 -20.82
N GLU A 52 -15.02 15.46 -19.78
CA GLU A 52 -14.75 14.89 -18.45
C GLU A 52 -15.29 13.45 -18.26
N GLU A 53 -16.15 12.97 -19.15
CA GLU A 53 -16.78 11.66 -19.01
C GLU A 53 -15.78 10.49 -19.24
N ASP A 54 -14.73 10.67 -20.05
CA ASP A 54 -13.73 9.62 -20.32
C ASP A 54 -12.80 9.39 -19.09
N GLU A 55 -12.51 10.43 -18.29
CA GLU A 55 -11.79 10.26 -17.02
C GLU A 55 -12.65 9.61 -15.93
N LEU A 56 -13.96 9.89 -15.88
CA LEU A 56 -14.84 9.24 -14.91
C LEU A 56 -15.09 7.77 -15.26
N ALA A 57 -15.27 7.46 -16.54
CA ALA A 57 -15.44 6.10 -17.04
C ALA A 57 -14.18 5.24 -16.80
N THR A 58 -12.98 5.79 -16.95
CA THR A 58 -11.72 5.08 -16.65
C THR A 58 -11.46 4.88 -15.16
N ARG A 59 -12.05 5.70 -14.28
CA ARG A 59 -12.04 5.47 -12.82
C ARG A 59 -12.95 4.31 -12.39
N ALA A 60 -14.01 4.03 -13.13
CA ALA A 60 -14.91 2.89 -12.87
C ALA A 60 -14.29 1.53 -13.27
N VAL A 61 -13.30 1.52 -14.18
CA VAL A 61 -12.58 0.30 -14.56
C VAL A 61 -11.63 -0.14 -13.44
N ARG A 62 -11.74 -1.41 -13.04
CA ARG A 62 -10.83 -2.01 -12.05
C ARG A 62 -9.40 -2.01 -12.59
N PRO A 63 -8.41 -1.49 -11.84
CA PRO A 63 -7.04 -1.45 -12.31
C PRO A 63 -6.44 -2.85 -12.47
N ILE A 64 -5.71 -3.05 -13.57
CA ILE A 64 -4.92 -4.24 -13.86
C ILE A 64 -3.45 -3.83 -13.75
N TYR A 65 -2.77 -4.33 -12.73
CA TYR A 65 -1.37 -3.95 -12.47
C TYR A 65 -0.39 -4.89 -13.17
N HIS A 66 0.56 -4.31 -13.89
CA HIS A 66 1.70 -5.01 -14.49
C HIS A 66 2.97 -4.65 -13.73
N PHE A 67 3.61 -5.64 -13.10
CA PHE A 67 4.81 -5.42 -12.29
C PHE A 67 6.05 -5.78 -13.09
N ASN A 68 6.79 -4.75 -13.48
CA ASN A 68 7.90 -4.86 -14.43
C ASN A 68 9.26 -4.65 -13.75
N ASN A 69 10.28 -5.33 -14.27
CA ASN A 69 11.69 -5.13 -13.90
C ASN A 69 12.04 -5.43 -12.43
N PHE A 70 11.20 -6.15 -11.68
CA PHE A 70 11.51 -6.54 -10.29
C PHE A 70 12.59 -7.63 -10.23
N PRO A 71 13.58 -7.52 -9.32
CA PRO A 71 14.68 -8.47 -9.24
C PRO A 71 14.26 -9.79 -8.59
N SER A 72 14.80 -10.92 -9.06
CA SER A 72 14.57 -12.23 -8.44
C SER A 72 15.41 -12.45 -7.16
N LYS A 73 16.61 -11.86 -7.08
CA LYS A 73 17.54 -12.06 -5.97
C LYS A 73 17.49 -10.97 -4.87
N GLY A 74 16.99 -9.78 -5.18
CA GLY A 74 16.95 -8.65 -4.26
C GLY A 74 18.24 -7.81 -4.28
N GLY A 75 18.62 -7.25 -3.12
CA GLY A 75 19.78 -6.35 -3.01
C GLY A 75 20.15 -6.04 -1.55
N LYS A 76 21.27 -5.33 -1.37
CA LYS A 76 21.88 -5.02 -0.08
C LYS A 76 22.01 -3.51 0.12
N CYS A 77 21.41 -3.02 1.20
CA CYS A 77 21.45 -1.61 1.61
C CYS A 77 22.30 -1.49 2.88
N ALA A 78 23.53 -0.98 2.73
CA ALA A 78 24.53 -0.97 3.80
C ALA A 78 24.69 -2.36 4.46
N LYS A 79 24.22 -2.54 5.70
CA LYS A 79 24.30 -3.83 6.41
C LYS A 79 23.08 -4.74 6.23
N ARG A 80 21.99 -4.21 5.67
CA ARG A 80 20.70 -4.91 5.53
C ARG A 80 20.61 -5.60 4.17
N GLN A 81 20.00 -6.79 4.15
CA GLN A 81 19.84 -7.59 2.95
C GLN A 81 18.37 -7.89 2.70
N TYR A 82 17.91 -7.60 1.50
CA TYR A 82 16.52 -7.81 1.08
C TYR A 82 16.47 -8.85 -0.01
N SER A 83 15.53 -9.78 0.09
CA SER A 83 15.24 -10.73 -0.99
C SER A 83 14.48 -10.05 -2.14
N GLY A 84 14.46 -10.68 -3.31
CA GLY A 84 13.64 -10.20 -4.43
C GLY A 84 12.15 -10.10 -4.09
N GLY A 85 11.66 -11.00 -3.24
CA GLY A 85 10.30 -10.96 -2.70
C GLY A 85 10.04 -9.69 -1.89
N ASN A 86 10.92 -9.35 -0.93
CA ASN A 86 10.76 -8.13 -0.12
C ASN A 86 10.71 -6.86 -0.98
N VAL A 87 11.58 -6.80 -1.99
CA VAL A 87 11.62 -5.68 -2.95
C VAL A 87 10.31 -5.61 -3.76
N LYS A 88 9.82 -6.76 -4.22
CA LYS A 88 8.58 -6.83 -5.00
C LYS A 88 7.35 -6.47 -4.17
N ASP A 89 7.26 -6.93 -2.93
CA ASP A 89 6.12 -6.65 -2.07
C ASP A 89 6.04 -5.17 -1.72
N ALA A 90 7.16 -4.57 -1.29
CA ALA A 90 7.24 -3.14 -1.02
C ALA A 90 6.93 -2.30 -2.28
N GLY A 91 7.50 -2.66 -3.44
CA GLY A 91 7.24 -1.94 -4.69
C GLY A 91 5.82 -2.14 -5.22
N THR A 92 5.18 -3.27 -4.92
CA THR A 92 3.79 -3.54 -5.26
C THR A 92 2.86 -2.60 -4.52
N ASP A 93 3.06 -2.44 -3.21
CA ASP A 93 2.26 -1.54 -2.39
C ASP A 93 2.52 -0.07 -2.73
N ALA A 94 3.78 0.29 -2.99
CA ALA A 94 4.14 1.60 -3.52
C ALA A 94 3.36 1.92 -4.80
N GLY A 95 3.38 1.02 -5.79
CA GLY A 95 2.70 1.22 -7.07
C GLY A 95 1.18 1.37 -6.92
N LYS A 96 0.58 0.49 -6.11
CA LYS A 96 -0.86 0.50 -5.80
C LYS A 96 -1.32 1.76 -5.07
N LEU A 97 -0.55 2.23 -4.09
CA LEU A 97 -0.87 3.45 -3.34
C LEU A 97 -0.73 4.68 -4.23
N ALA A 98 0.36 4.77 -5.00
CA ALA A 98 0.59 5.87 -5.92
C ALA A 98 -0.48 5.97 -7.02
N ASP A 99 -0.89 4.85 -7.65
CA ASP A 99 -2.00 4.82 -8.62
C ASP A 99 -3.30 5.36 -8.02
N ARG A 100 -3.58 5.04 -6.75
CA ARG A 100 -4.78 5.52 -6.05
C ARG A 100 -4.65 6.95 -5.51
N GLY A 101 -3.51 7.61 -5.70
CA GLY A 101 -3.23 8.91 -5.06
C GLY A 101 -3.29 8.86 -3.53
N LYS A 102 -3.01 7.70 -2.93
CA LYS A 102 -3.05 7.48 -1.48
C LYS A 102 -1.65 7.49 -0.89
N GLN A 103 -1.53 8.01 0.32
CA GLN A 103 -0.31 8.01 1.10
C GLN A 103 -0.59 7.52 2.52
N ILE A 104 0.39 6.86 3.14
CA ILE A 104 0.30 6.27 4.48
C ILE A 104 1.48 6.70 5.35
N GLY A 105 1.26 6.64 6.67
CA GLY A 105 2.25 7.02 7.67
C GLY A 105 2.52 8.52 7.72
N THR A 106 3.28 8.94 8.74
CA THR A 106 3.65 10.34 8.96
C THR A 106 4.53 10.90 7.85
N GLY A 107 5.36 10.04 7.24
CA GLY A 107 6.19 10.37 6.08
C GLY A 107 5.43 10.43 4.76
N LYS A 108 4.12 10.13 4.74
CA LYS A 108 3.24 10.18 3.56
C LYS A 108 3.77 9.37 2.37
N TYR A 109 4.01 8.08 2.59
CA TYR A 109 4.52 7.20 1.54
C TYR A 109 3.40 6.52 0.74
N PRO A 110 3.61 6.22 -0.56
CA PRO A 110 4.76 6.62 -1.37
C PRO A 110 4.75 8.12 -1.63
N HIS A 111 5.93 8.69 -1.84
CA HIS A 111 6.04 10.08 -2.31
C HIS A 111 7.08 10.22 -3.42
N GLN A 112 6.99 11.33 -4.14
CA GLN A 112 7.84 11.59 -5.28
C GLN A 112 9.31 11.75 -4.86
N TYR A 113 10.19 11.02 -5.53
CA TYR A 113 11.64 11.15 -5.37
C TYR A 113 12.25 11.88 -6.57
N ASN A 114 12.90 13.02 -6.30
CA ASN A 114 13.43 13.90 -7.35
C ASN A 114 14.87 13.58 -7.78
N ASN A 115 15.52 12.57 -7.18
CA ASN A 115 16.87 12.12 -7.52
C ASN A 115 17.93 13.25 -7.59
N ARG A 116 17.98 14.12 -6.57
CA ARG A 116 18.93 15.24 -6.50
C ARG A 116 20.37 14.76 -6.33
N GLU A 117 20.54 13.53 -5.85
CA GLU A 117 21.81 12.85 -5.64
C GLU A 117 22.39 12.25 -6.94
N ASN A 118 21.62 12.27 -8.05
CA ASN A 118 22.00 11.66 -9.32
C ASN A 118 22.32 10.15 -9.21
N ILE A 119 21.54 9.43 -8.40
CA ILE A 119 21.61 7.97 -8.32
C ILE A 119 21.26 7.38 -9.69
N LYS A 120 22.09 6.43 -10.13
CA LYS A 120 21.88 5.70 -11.39
C LYS A 120 20.87 4.58 -11.17
N PHE A 121 19.60 4.86 -11.46
CA PHE A 121 18.56 3.84 -11.51
C PHE A 121 18.51 3.09 -12.85
N SER A 122 17.71 2.02 -12.90
CA SER A 122 17.40 1.28 -14.12
C SER A 122 17.03 2.22 -15.28
N ALA A 123 17.59 1.95 -16.46
CA ALA A 123 17.28 2.71 -17.68
C ALA A 123 15.79 2.70 -18.03
N LYS A 124 15.03 1.69 -17.57
CA LYS A 124 13.57 1.58 -17.75
C LYS A 124 12.77 2.69 -17.04
N CYS A 125 13.40 3.39 -16.10
CA CYS A 125 12.82 4.49 -15.33
C CYS A 125 13.28 5.88 -15.79
N LYS A 126 14.14 5.96 -16.82
CA LYS A 126 14.66 7.25 -17.30
C LYS A 126 13.51 8.15 -17.77
N GLY A 127 13.52 9.40 -17.31
CA GLY A 127 12.54 10.42 -17.69
C GLY A 127 11.14 10.24 -17.09
N LYS A 128 10.96 9.33 -16.14
CA LYS A 128 9.67 9.08 -15.47
C LYS A 128 9.70 9.60 -14.04
N THR A 129 8.52 9.93 -13.50
CA THR A 129 8.36 10.31 -12.09
C THR A 129 8.64 9.11 -11.19
N LEU A 130 9.67 9.25 -10.34
CA LEU A 130 10.03 8.22 -9.38
C LEU A 130 9.18 8.38 -8.12
N GLN A 131 8.77 7.25 -7.55
CA GLN A 131 8.11 7.13 -6.26
C GLN A 131 9.01 6.30 -5.35
N GLU A 132 9.31 6.82 -4.16
CA GLU A 132 9.99 6.03 -3.13
C GLU A 132 9.00 5.50 -2.08
N PHE A 133 9.31 4.33 -1.55
CA PHE A 133 8.51 3.69 -0.50
C PHE A 133 9.43 2.92 0.47
N PRO A 134 9.14 2.89 1.77
CA PRO A 134 9.94 2.15 2.74
C PRO A 134 10.06 0.66 2.43
N ILE A 135 11.25 0.12 2.63
CA ILE A 135 11.49 -1.31 2.74
C ILE A 135 12.08 -1.59 4.14
N LEU A 136 11.37 -2.38 4.93
CA LEU A 136 11.67 -2.53 6.35
C LEU A 136 12.66 -3.66 6.59
N GLU A 137 13.60 -3.45 7.52
CA GLU A 137 14.52 -4.50 7.99
C GLU A 137 13.79 -5.70 8.61
N SER A 138 12.56 -5.51 9.09
CA SER A 138 11.68 -6.59 9.55
C SER A 138 11.17 -7.50 8.42
N HIS A 139 11.43 -7.13 7.16
CA HIS A 139 10.98 -7.80 5.93
C HIS A 139 9.47 -7.81 5.72
N LYS A 140 8.71 -7.10 6.57
CA LYS A 140 7.28 -6.85 6.38
C LYS A 140 7.07 -5.64 5.49
N VAL A 141 5.91 -5.60 4.83
CA VAL A 141 5.49 -4.41 4.09
C VAL A 141 5.14 -3.30 5.08
N TYR A 142 5.59 -2.09 4.79
CA TYR A 142 5.30 -0.91 5.60
C TYR A 142 3.81 -0.58 5.56
N ILE A 143 3.18 -0.48 6.73
CA ILE A 143 1.75 -0.21 6.87
C ILE A 143 1.45 1.18 7.44
N GLY A 144 2.48 1.98 7.76
CA GLY A 144 2.30 3.37 8.18
C GLY A 144 2.11 3.57 9.68
N THR A 145 2.16 2.51 10.50
CA THR A 145 1.94 2.60 11.95
C THR A 145 3.24 2.85 12.71
N GLU A 146 4.38 2.58 12.08
CA GLU A 146 5.70 2.79 12.65
C GLU A 146 6.06 4.29 12.65
N ALA A 147 6.55 4.79 13.78
CA ALA A 147 6.96 6.20 13.91
C ALA A 147 8.07 6.57 12.92
N THR A 148 8.99 5.64 12.63
CA THR A 148 10.05 5.82 11.63
C THR A 148 10.18 4.60 10.73
N PRO A 149 10.15 4.75 9.39
CA PRO A 149 10.21 3.64 8.43
C PRO A 149 11.62 3.04 8.24
N GLY A 150 12.61 3.48 9.02
CA GLY A 150 14.02 3.15 8.78
C GLY A 150 14.63 3.91 7.59
N PRO A 151 15.88 3.58 7.19
CA PRO A 151 16.64 4.35 6.21
C PRO A 151 16.46 3.92 4.74
N ASP A 152 15.86 2.76 4.49
CA ASP A 152 15.92 2.10 3.18
C ASP A 152 14.62 2.25 2.39
N ARG A 153 14.76 2.35 1.06
CA ARG A 153 13.65 2.61 0.14
C ARG A 153 13.73 1.75 -1.10
N VAL A 154 12.57 1.29 -1.55
CA VAL A 154 12.36 0.85 -2.94
C VAL A 154 11.93 2.05 -3.77
N VAL A 155 12.45 2.12 -5.00
CA VAL A 155 12.09 3.15 -5.97
C VAL A 155 11.36 2.50 -7.14
N VAL A 156 10.18 3.01 -7.46
CA VAL A 156 9.37 2.56 -8.59
C VAL A 156 8.94 3.74 -9.46
N THR A 157 8.47 3.46 -10.67
CA THR A 157 7.67 4.39 -11.48
C THR A 157 6.30 3.79 -11.69
N VAL A 158 5.28 4.63 -11.79
CA VAL A 158 3.89 4.22 -11.99
C VAL A 158 3.34 4.97 -13.21
N SER A 159 2.82 4.24 -14.19
CA SER A 159 2.18 4.86 -15.36
C SER A 159 0.83 5.46 -14.97
N LYS A 160 0.34 6.39 -15.80
CA LYS A 160 -1.09 6.70 -15.79
C LYS A 160 -1.89 5.45 -16.19
N ARG A 161 -3.10 5.33 -15.67
CA ARG A 161 -4.05 4.29 -16.06
C ARG A 161 -4.48 4.52 -17.51
N ASP A 162 -4.46 3.45 -18.32
CA ASP A 162 -4.99 3.50 -19.68
C ASP A 162 -6.53 3.28 -19.72
N LYS A 163 -7.14 3.39 -20.91
CA LYS A 163 -8.59 3.21 -21.09
C LYS A 163 -9.11 1.83 -20.69
N LYS A 164 -8.24 0.83 -20.60
CA LYS A 164 -8.55 -0.56 -20.22
C LYS A 164 -8.25 -0.83 -18.74
N GLY A 165 -7.81 0.18 -17.99
CA GLY A 165 -7.43 0.04 -16.59
C GLY A 165 -6.02 -0.48 -16.36
N ASN A 166 -5.17 -0.63 -17.39
CA ASN A 166 -3.80 -1.09 -17.19
C ASN A 166 -2.95 -0.03 -16.50
N VAL A 167 -2.13 -0.47 -15.54
CA VAL A 167 -1.18 0.35 -14.81
C VAL A 167 0.15 -0.39 -14.74
N ASP A 168 1.21 0.20 -15.27
CA ASP A 168 2.57 -0.32 -15.16
C ASP A 168 3.24 0.19 -13.89
N VAL A 169 3.70 -0.74 -13.06
CA VAL A 169 4.57 -0.46 -11.91
C VAL A 169 5.95 -1.03 -12.23
N THR A 170 6.92 -0.15 -12.45
CA THR A 170 8.27 -0.56 -12.87
C THR A 170 9.28 -0.30 -11.75
N TYR A 171 9.98 -1.34 -11.31
CA TYR A 171 11.08 -1.20 -10.35
C TYR A 171 12.28 -0.46 -10.96
N CYS A 172 12.82 0.49 -10.21
CA CYS A 172 13.93 1.35 -10.63
C CYS A 172 15.23 1.07 -9.87
N GLY A 173 15.13 0.74 -8.58
CA GLY A 173 16.27 0.45 -7.74
C GLY A 173 15.94 0.44 -6.25
N LEU A 174 16.97 0.19 -5.45
CA LEU A 174 16.98 0.33 -4.00
C LEU A 174 17.94 1.47 -3.62
N MET A 175 17.58 2.21 -2.58
CA MET A 175 18.42 3.26 -2.02
C MET A 175 18.34 3.29 -0.50
N THR A 176 19.35 3.89 0.13
CA THR A 176 19.43 4.03 1.59
C THR A 176 19.98 5.38 1.99
N HIS A 177 19.51 5.91 3.11
CA HIS A 177 20.15 7.06 3.77
C HIS A 177 21.52 6.71 4.36
N GLU A 178 21.80 5.44 4.65
CA GLU A 178 23.05 5.02 5.28
C GLU A 178 24.23 5.13 4.32
N GLY A 179 25.25 5.89 4.70
CA GLY A 179 26.41 6.17 3.85
C GLY A 179 26.22 7.35 2.89
N ALA A 180 25.08 8.05 2.94
CA ALA A 180 24.91 9.28 2.19
C ALA A 180 25.76 10.42 2.76
N LYS A 181 26.35 11.22 1.86
CA LYS A 181 27.22 12.36 2.24
C LYS A 181 26.45 13.51 2.89
N ASN A 182 25.20 13.69 2.49
CA ASN A 182 24.35 14.78 2.95
C ASN A 182 23.29 14.27 3.91
N LYS A 183 22.90 15.11 4.87
CA LYS A 183 21.74 14.86 5.73
C LYS A 183 20.49 14.64 4.85
N ASN A 184 19.73 13.58 5.13
CA ASN A 184 18.56 13.14 4.35
C ASN A 184 18.88 12.73 2.90
N GLY A 185 20.16 12.66 2.51
CA GLY A 185 20.54 12.21 1.18
C GLY A 185 20.40 10.70 1.05
N PHE A 186 20.42 10.21 -0.19
CA PHE A 186 20.42 8.78 -0.51
C PHE A 186 21.68 8.34 -1.25
N VAL A 187 22.01 7.05 -1.12
CA VAL A 187 22.96 6.33 -1.98
C VAL A 187 22.31 5.05 -2.50
N ALA A 188 22.78 4.56 -3.64
CA ALA A 188 22.32 3.30 -4.22
C ALA A 188 22.69 2.12 -3.32
N CYS A 189 21.78 1.16 -3.21
CA CYS A 189 22.08 -0.17 -2.69
C CYS A 189 22.75 -1.03 -3.79
N THR A 190 23.39 -2.14 -3.39
CA THR A 190 24.13 -3.06 -4.29
C THR A 190 23.43 -4.38 -4.51
#